data_AF-A0A537IDU4-F1
#
_entry.id   AF-A0A537IDU4-F1
#
_cell.length_a   1.000
_cell.length_b   1.000
_cell.length_c   1.000
_cell.angle_alpha   90.00
_cell.angle_beta   90.00
_cell.angle_gamma   90.00
#
_symmetry.space_group_name_H-M   'P 1'
#
loop_
_entity.id
_entity.type
_entity.pdbx_description
1 polymer ?
#
loop_
_entity_poly.entity_id
_entity_poly.type
_entity_poly.pdbx_seq_one_letter_code
_entity_poly.pdbx_strand_id
1 'polypeptide(L)'
;MKPARIIANLVGLMLFFQVILGGSAVFGYINVQYHLEWGVVTFGVLIIATVYAAMELGSKSTLFRTGIAAIADYVVQIILGFIALGTNSGVVIVVHLANAFVLGVLVTYLITFADSAEKASTSLHPQPPTGSPGTMRALSRGK
;
A
#
# COMPACT_ATOMS: atom_id res chain seq x y z
N MET A 1 -7.19 13.53 -3.04
CA MET A 1 -6.27 12.41 -2.75
C MET A 1 -5.91 11.76 -4.06
N LYS A 2 -4.63 11.64 -4.36
CA LYS A 2 -4.18 10.95 -5.58
C LYS A 2 -4.53 9.45 -5.56
N PRO A 3 -4.87 8.83 -6.70
CA PRO A 3 -5.24 7.41 -6.78
C PRO A 3 -4.21 6.47 -6.15
N ALA A 4 -2.91 6.72 -6.37
CA ALA A 4 -1.83 5.89 -5.83
C ALA A 4 -1.86 5.74 -4.31
N ARG A 5 -2.20 6.80 -3.57
CA ARG A 5 -2.29 6.78 -2.10
C ARG A 5 -3.49 5.98 -1.61
N ILE A 6 -4.64 6.17 -2.25
CA ILE A 6 -5.87 5.44 -1.91
C ILE A 6 -5.64 3.94 -2.08
N ILE A 7 -5.01 3.55 -3.19
CA ILE A 7 -4.74 2.14 -3.48
C ILE A 7 -3.69 1.58 -2.52
N ALA A 8 -2.62 2.32 -2.18
CA ALA A 8 -1.63 1.85 -1.20
C ALA A 8 -2.23 1.63 0.21
N ASN A 9 -3.08 2.55 0.67
CA ASN A 9 -3.81 2.40 1.93
C ASN A 9 -4.78 1.21 1.90
N LEU A 10 -5.45 0.99 0.77
CA LEU A 10 -6.31 -0.16 0.58
C LEU A 10 -5.52 -1.48 0.69
N VAL A 11 -4.36 -1.59 0.04
CA VAL A 11 -3.48 -2.76 0.17
C VAL A 11 -3.09 -2.99 1.64
N GLY A 12 -2.72 -1.93 2.36
CA GLY A 12 -2.39 -2.01 3.79
C GLY A 12 -3.55 -2.53 4.63
N LEU A 13 -4.76 -2.01 4.42
CA LEU A 13 -5.97 -2.47 5.10
C LEU A 13 -6.27 -3.94 4.78
N MET A 14 -6.15 -4.34 3.52
CA MET A 14 -6.40 -5.71 3.09
C MET A 14 -5.41 -6.70 3.71
N LEU A 15 -4.12 -6.34 3.80
CA LEU A 15 -3.11 -7.15 4.48
C LEU A 15 -3.37 -7.26 5.99
N PHE A 16 -3.86 -6.20 6.62
CA PHE A 16 -4.28 -6.27 8.02
C PHE A 16 -5.38 -7.31 8.23
N PHE A 17 -6.42 -7.32 7.39
CA PHE A 17 -7.44 -8.37 7.41
C PHE A 17 -6.88 -9.74 7.07
N GLN A 18 -5.93 -9.84 6.14
CA GLN A 18 -5.28 -11.12 5.79
C GLN A 18 -4.64 -11.79 7.02
N VAL A 19 -3.97 -11.01 7.89
CA VAL A 19 -3.37 -11.51 9.14
C VAL A 19 -4.44 -11.99 10.13
N ILE A 20 -5.55 -11.23 10.28
CA ILE A 20 -6.67 -11.64 11.15
C ILE A 20 -7.29 -12.95 10.65
N LEU A 21 -7.55 -13.06 9.34
CA LEU A 21 -8.09 -14.28 8.74
C LEU A 21 -7.13 -15.46 8.92
N GLY A 22 -5.83 -15.24 8.75
CA GLY A 22 -4.81 -16.28 8.92
C GLY A 22 -4.77 -16.79 10.37
N GLY A 23 -4.70 -15.88 11.35
CA GLY A 23 -4.75 -16.24 12.76
C GLY A 23 -6.06 -16.96 13.13
N SER A 24 -7.20 -16.45 12.65
CA SER A 24 -8.51 -17.08 12.90
C SER A 24 -8.61 -18.49 12.34
N ALA A 25 -8.01 -18.74 11.16
CA ALA A 25 -7.95 -20.07 10.56
C ALA A 25 -7.06 -21.02 11.37
N VAL A 26 -5.90 -20.55 11.87
CA VAL A 26 -5.01 -21.37 12.73
C VAL A 26 -5.70 -21.80 14.02
N PHE A 27 -6.52 -20.94 14.63
CA PHE A 27 -7.29 -21.28 15.83
C PHE A 27 -8.59 -22.07 15.54
N GLY A 28 -8.89 -22.36 14.27
CA GLY A 28 -10.08 -23.11 13.86
C GLY A 28 -11.40 -22.34 13.98
N TYR A 29 -11.36 -21.01 14.12
CA TYR A 29 -12.56 -20.18 14.22
C TYR A 29 -13.27 -19.99 12.87
N ILE A 30 -12.53 -20.10 11.77
CA ILE A 30 -13.06 -19.95 10.41
C ILE A 30 -12.48 -21.02 9.48
N ASN A 31 -13.15 -21.24 8.35
CA ASN A 31 -12.58 -22.04 7.26
C ASN A 31 -11.39 -21.31 6.63
N VAL A 32 -10.27 -22.00 6.44
CA VAL A 32 -9.05 -21.45 5.83
C VAL A 32 -9.26 -20.94 4.39
N GLN A 33 -10.30 -21.42 3.70
CA GLN A 33 -10.69 -20.94 2.38
C GLN A 33 -10.89 -19.41 2.34
N TYR A 34 -11.45 -18.81 3.40
CA TYR A 34 -11.62 -17.35 3.45
C TYR A 34 -10.28 -16.59 3.46
N HIS A 35 -9.26 -17.14 4.14
CA HIS A 35 -7.90 -16.59 4.13
C HIS A 35 -7.24 -16.74 2.74
N LEU A 36 -7.50 -17.84 2.04
CA LEU A 36 -6.99 -18.06 0.69
C LEU A 36 -7.63 -17.11 -0.34
N GLU A 37 -8.96 -17.02 -0.34
CA GLU A 37 -9.71 -16.15 -1.26
C GLU A 37 -9.33 -14.68 -1.05
N TRP A 38 -9.33 -14.20 0.20
CA TRP A 38 -8.89 -12.83 0.51
C TRP A 38 -7.44 -12.60 0.13
N GLY A 39 -6.58 -13.61 0.30
CA GLY A 39 -5.17 -13.55 -0.07
C GLY A 39 -4.96 -13.37 -1.57
N VAL A 40 -5.74 -14.06 -2.41
CA VAL A 40 -5.67 -13.90 -3.88
C VAL A 40 -6.11 -12.50 -4.29
N VAL A 41 -7.22 -12.01 -3.73
CA VAL A 41 -7.72 -10.65 -4.04
C VAL A 41 -6.72 -9.58 -3.61
N THR A 42 -6.16 -9.70 -2.39
CA THR A 42 -5.15 -8.77 -1.87
C THR A 42 -3.90 -8.73 -2.75
N PHE A 43 -3.43 -9.90 -3.20
CA PHE A 43 -2.28 -9.97 -4.11
C PHE A 43 -2.56 -9.29 -5.46
N GLY A 44 -3.75 -9.49 -6.02
CA GLY A 44 -4.18 -8.80 -7.25
C GLY A 44 -4.20 -7.27 -7.09
N VAL A 45 -4.74 -6.76 -5.98
CA VAL A 45 -4.76 -5.32 -5.70
C VAL A 45 -3.35 -4.76 -5.54
N LEU A 46 -2.42 -5.48 -4.89
CA LEU A 46 -1.01 -5.08 -4.79
C LEU A 46 -0.33 -4.98 -6.17
N ILE A 47 -0.60 -5.92 -7.08
CA ILE A 47 -0.09 -5.86 -8.46
C ILE A 47 -0.63 -4.62 -9.15
N ILE A 48 -1.94 -4.38 -9.09
CA ILE A 48 -2.58 -3.22 -9.69
C ILE A 48 -1.97 -1.93 -9.15
N ALA A 49 -1.80 -1.82 -7.83
CA ALA A 49 -1.16 -0.68 -7.17
C ALA A 49 0.24 -0.41 -7.72
N THR A 50 1.03 -1.47 -7.88
CA THR A 50 2.41 -1.40 -8.39
C THR A 50 2.45 -1.02 -9.87
N VAL A 51 1.53 -1.52 -10.68
CA VAL A 51 1.42 -1.13 -12.10
C VAL A 51 1.03 0.35 -12.21
N TYR A 52 0.05 0.83 -11.44
CA TYR A 52 -0.30 2.24 -11.40
C TYR A 52 0.87 3.13 -11.00
N ALA A 53 1.67 2.69 -10.02
CA ALA A 53 2.89 3.38 -9.63
C ALA A 53 3.87 3.55 -10.80
N ALA A 54 4.06 2.49 -11.60
CA ALA A 54 4.92 2.54 -12.77
C ALA A 54 4.39 3.51 -13.83
N MET A 55 3.07 3.53 -14.04
CA MET A 55 2.42 4.39 -15.02
C MET A 55 2.45 5.87 -14.62
N GLU A 56 2.24 6.19 -13.35
CA GLU A 56 2.16 7.58 -12.87
C GLU A 56 3.53 8.18 -12.54
N LEU A 57 4.43 7.39 -11.92
CA LEU A 57 5.72 7.88 -11.38
C LEU A 57 6.93 7.30 -12.10
N GLY A 58 6.73 6.33 -13.01
CA GLY A 58 7.81 5.65 -13.73
C GLY A 58 8.42 4.48 -12.97
N SER A 59 9.05 3.57 -13.71
CA SER A 59 9.70 2.35 -13.21
C SER A 59 10.97 2.61 -12.37
N LYS A 60 11.49 3.85 -12.38
CA LYS A 60 12.62 4.25 -11.53
C LYS A 60 12.17 4.79 -10.17
N SER A 61 10.86 4.98 -9.95
CA SER A 61 10.36 5.49 -8.68
C SER A 61 10.57 4.50 -7.53
N THR A 62 10.86 5.03 -6.34
CA THR A 62 10.97 4.23 -5.11
C THR A 62 9.67 3.48 -4.82
N LEU A 63 8.52 4.10 -5.13
CA LEU A 63 7.21 3.50 -4.94
C LEU A 63 7.03 2.23 -5.78
N PHE A 64 7.34 2.29 -7.08
CA PHE A 64 7.30 1.10 -7.94
C PHE A 64 8.24 0.00 -7.45
N ARG A 65 9.50 0.36 -7.14
CA ARG A 65 10.50 -0.62 -6.66
C ARG A 65 10.09 -1.29 -5.35
N THR A 66 9.50 -0.53 -4.43
CA THR A 66 8.96 -1.07 -3.18
C THR A 66 7.77 -1.99 -3.45
N GLY A 67 6.93 -1.66 -4.44
CA GLY A 67 5.83 -2.52 -4.87
C GLY A 67 6.30 -3.86 -5.43
N ILE A 68 7.34 -3.85 -6.27
CA ILE A 68 7.97 -5.08 -6.76
C ILE A 68 8.56 -5.92 -5.62
N ALA A 69 9.22 -5.28 -4.65
CA ALA A 69 9.73 -5.98 -3.47
C ALA A 69 8.59 -6.62 -2.65
N ALA A 70 7.49 -5.89 -2.44
CA ALA A 70 6.31 -6.40 -1.76
C ALA A 70 5.65 -7.56 -2.54
N ILE A 71 5.59 -7.51 -3.86
CA ILE A 71 5.08 -8.62 -4.70
C ILE A 71 5.97 -9.86 -4.53
N ALA A 72 7.29 -9.71 -4.60
CA ALA A 72 8.22 -10.82 -4.43
C ALA A 72 8.09 -11.45 -3.04
N ASP A 73 8.00 -10.61 -1.99
CA ASP A 73 7.78 -11.07 -0.62
C ASP A 73 6.40 -11.74 -0.43
N TYR A 74 5.36 -11.25 -1.10
CA TYR A 74 4.04 -11.89 -1.12
C TYR A 74 4.10 -13.28 -1.76
N VAL A 75 4.89 -13.47 -2.83
CA VAL A 75 5.07 -14.81 -3.43
C VAL A 75 5.72 -15.76 -2.41
N VAL A 76 6.72 -15.30 -1.65
CA VAL A 76 7.30 -16.06 -0.53
C VAL A 76 6.24 -16.37 0.52
N GLN A 77 5.40 -15.40 0.87
CA GLN A 77 4.27 -15.58 1.79
C GLN A 77 3.34 -16.71 1.33
N ILE A 78 2.95 -16.73 0.05
CA ILE A 78 2.08 -17.76 -0.53
C ILE A 78 2.72 -19.15 -0.41
N ILE A 79 4.00 -19.27 -0.78
CA ILE A 79 4.75 -20.54 -0.70
C ILE A 79 4.79 -21.03 0.74
N LEU A 80 5.15 -20.15 1.69
CA LEU A 80 5.16 -20.48 3.11
C LEU A 80 3.78 -20.91 3.61
N GLY A 81 2.71 -20.28 3.14
CA GLY A 81 1.33 -20.61 3.51
C GLY A 81 0.93 -22.01 3.05
N PHE A 82 1.25 -22.38 1.82
CA PHE A 82 1.00 -23.73 1.32
C PHE A 82 1.85 -24.79 2.02
N ILE A 83 3.12 -24.48 2.34
CA ILE A 83 3.96 -25.39 3.13
C ILE A 83 3.38 -25.56 4.55
N ALA A 84 2.92 -24.48 5.18
CA ALA A 84 2.29 -24.53 6.50
C ALA A 84 1.04 -25.44 6.48
N LEU A 85 0.19 -25.31 5.46
CA LEU A 85 -0.99 -26.16 5.28
C LEU A 85 -0.63 -27.64 5.05
N GLY A 86 0.36 -27.91 4.19
CA GLY A 86 0.73 -29.29 3.85
C GLY A 86 1.49 -30.02 4.97
N THR A 87 2.28 -29.30 5.76
CA THR A 87 3.12 -29.89 6.82
C THR A 87 2.51 -29.81 8.21
N ASN A 88 1.58 -28.88 8.43
CA ASN A 88 1.01 -28.55 9.74
C ASN A 88 2.08 -28.23 10.81
N SER A 89 3.24 -27.74 10.37
CA SER A 89 4.39 -27.45 11.24
C SER A 89 4.24 -26.08 11.91
N GLY A 90 4.24 -26.08 13.25
CA GLY A 90 4.20 -24.84 14.05
C GLY A 90 5.34 -23.87 13.71
N VAL A 91 6.53 -24.39 13.39
CA VAL A 91 7.68 -23.55 12.99
C VAL A 91 7.40 -22.83 11.67
N VAL A 92 6.85 -23.54 10.67
CA VAL A 92 6.52 -22.94 9.38
C VAL A 92 5.39 -21.92 9.53
N ILE A 93 4.40 -22.20 10.38
CA ILE A 93 3.32 -21.25 10.71
C ILE A 93 3.88 -19.96 11.30
N VAL A 94 4.84 -20.05 12.24
CA VAL A 94 5.50 -18.86 12.83
C VAL A 94 6.32 -18.10 11.79
N VAL A 95 7.07 -18.81 10.94
CA VAL A 95 7.85 -18.17 9.85
C VAL A 95 6.93 -17.48 8.84
N HIS A 96 5.81 -18.11 8.47
CA HIS A 96 4.78 -17.53 7.62
C HIS A 96 4.19 -16.26 8.26
N LEU A 97 3.86 -16.28 9.55
CA LEU A 97 3.39 -15.09 10.27
C LEU A 97 4.46 -13.99 10.32
N ALA A 98 5.71 -14.33 10.62
CA ALA A 98 6.81 -13.38 10.64
C ALA A 98 7.03 -12.70 9.28
N ASN A 99 6.95 -13.47 8.19
CA ASN A 99 7.04 -12.93 6.84
C ASN A 99 5.85 -12.00 6.51
N ALA A 100 4.65 -12.27 7.05
CA ALA A 100 3.52 -11.35 6.90
C ALA A 100 3.79 -9.97 7.54
N PHE A 101 4.55 -9.91 8.63
CA PHE A 101 4.96 -8.64 9.23
C PHE A 101 6.00 -7.91 8.39
N VAL A 102 6.93 -8.62 7.76
CA VAL A 102 7.87 -8.02 6.79
C VAL A 102 7.10 -7.38 5.63
N LEU A 103 6.10 -8.09 5.10
CA LEU A 103 5.21 -7.57 4.07
C LEU A 103 4.45 -6.32 4.55
N GLY A 104 3.95 -6.33 5.79
CA GLY A 104 3.31 -5.16 6.41
C GLY A 104 4.24 -3.94 6.50
N VAL A 105 5.52 -4.14 6.82
CA VAL A 105 6.53 -3.07 6.82
C VAL A 105 6.75 -2.53 5.41
N LEU A 106 6.88 -3.40 4.40
CA LEU A 106 7.03 -2.97 3.00
C LEU A 106 5.82 -2.16 2.52
N VAL A 107 4.60 -2.53 2.91
CA VAL A 107 3.40 -1.76 2.56
C VAL A 107 3.30 -0.44 3.33
N THR A 108 3.79 -0.38 4.56
CA THR A 108 3.92 0.90 5.29
C THR A 108 4.86 1.85 4.55
N TYR A 109 5.96 1.35 3.99
CA TYR A 109 6.83 2.13 3.12
C TYR A 109 6.14 2.55 1.81
N LEU A 110 5.35 1.67 1.18
CA LEU A 110 4.55 2.03 0.00
C LEU A 110 3.62 3.22 0.26
N ILE A 111 2.90 3.20 1.39
CA ILE A 111 2.01 4.29 1.81
C ILE A 111 2.83 5.57 2.02
N THR A 112 3.95 5.47 2.73
CA THR A 112 4.81 6.63 3.02
C THR A 112 5.35 7.28 1.74
N PHE A 113 5.81 6.48 0.78
CA PHE A 113 6.29 7.00 -0.51
C PHE A 113 5.17 7.56 -1.37
N ALA A 114 3.96 7.00 -1.30
CA ALA A 114 2.79 7.56 -1.96
C ALA A 114 2.48 8.98 -1.43
N ASP A 115 2.55 9.15 -0.11
CA ASP A 115 2.35 10.43 0.56
C ASP A 115 3.43 11.45 0.18
N SER A 116 4.70 11.04 0.11
CA SER A 116 5.80 11.91 -0.31
C SER A 116 5.67 12.36 -1.77
N ALA A 117 5.27 11.47 -2.67
CA ALA A 117 5.06 11.78 -4.08
C ALA A 117 3.87 12.75 -4.29
N GLU A 118 2.80 12.60 -3.52
CA GLU A 118 1.66 13.53 -3.53
C GLU A 118 2.11 14.94 -3.14
N LYS A 119 2.85 15.08 -2.02
CA LYS A 119 3.34 16.38 -1.53
C LYS A 119 4.27 17.08 -2.52
N ALA A 120 5.22 16.36 -3.12
CA ALA A 120 6.15 16.91 -4.11
C ALA A 120 5.43 17.43 -5.37
N SER A 121 4.36 16.73 -5.79
CA SER A 121 3.56 17.14 -6.94
C SER A 121 2.79 18.45 -6.68
N THR A 122 2.29 18.65 -5.46
CA THR A 122 1.55 19.88 -5.09
C THR A 122 2.48 21.10 -5.00
N SER A 123 3.72 20.94 -4.55
CA SER A 123 4.69 22.05 -4.48
C SER A 123 5.12 22.59 -5.84
N LEU A 124 5.04 21.78 -6.90
CA LEU A 124 5.41 22.17 -8.27
C LEU A 124 4.29 22.94 -9.00
N HIS A 125 3.10 23.04 -8.40
CA HIS A 125 2.00 23.87 -8.87
C HIS A 125 1.58 24.84 -7.77
N PRO A 126 2.34 25.94 -7.55
CA PRO A 126 1.88 26.99 -6.66
C PRO A 126 0.54 27.49 -7.21
N GLN A 127 -0.52 27.45 -6.39
CA GLN A 127 -1.73 28.19 -6.73
C GLN A 127 -1.32 29.63 -7.03
N PRO A 128 -1.83 30.26 -8.11
CA PRO A 128 -1.65 31.68 -8.30
C PRO A 128 -2.16 32.36 -7.04
N PRO A 129 -1.40 33.32 -6.45
CA PRO A 129 -1.89 34.04 -5.29
C PRO A 129 -3.23 34.64 -5.68
N THR A 130 -4.29 34.22 -5.00
CA THR A 130 -5.58 34.89 -5.05
C THR A 130 -5.38 36.25 -4.41
N GLY A 131 -4.90 37.19 -5.21
CA GLY A 131 -4.75 38.58 -4.83
C GLY A 131 -6.09 39.06 -4.28
N SER A 132 -6.13 39.29 -2.97
CA SER A 132 -7.29 39.87 -2.30
C SER A 132 -7.67 41.17 -3.03
N PRO A 133 -8.93 41.35 -3.46
CA PRO A 133 -9.37 42.55 -4.18
C PRO A 133 -9.20 43.88 -3.42
N GLY A 134 -8.77 43.83 -2.15
CA GLY A 134 -8.67 44.99 -1.26
C GLY A 134 -7.51 45.95 -1.56
N THR A 135 -6.44 45.52 -2.25
CA THR A 135 -5.22 46.34 -2.35
C THR A 135 -5.18 47.26 -3.57
N MET A 136 -5.96 46.99 -4.63
CA MET A 136 -6.00 47.86 -5.82
C MET A 136 -6.78 49.17 -5.61
N ARG A 137 -7.65 49.26 -4.59
CA ARG A 137 -8.46 50.48 -4.35
C ARG A 137 -7.70 51.59 -3.62
N ALA A 138 -6.55 51.28 -3.01
CA ALA A 138 -5.74 52.26 -2.26
C ALA A 138 -4.82 53.13 -3.13
N LEU A 139 -4.53 52.72 -4.38
CA LEU A 139 -3.60 53.42 -5.27
C LEU A 139 -4.28 54.42 -6.24
N SER A 140 -5.61 54.48 -6.27
CA SER A 140 -6.35 55.37 -7.19
C SER A 140 -6.82 56.69 -6.57
N ARG A 141 -6.63 56.89 -5.25
CA ARG A 141 -7.16 58.06 -4.52
C ARG A 141 -6.10 59.09 -4.10
N GLY A 142 -4.92 59.05 -4.68
CA GLY A 142 -3.83 59.99 -4.41
C GLY A 142 -3.36 60.73 -5.65
N LYS A 143 -4.22 61.56 -6.24
CA LYS A 143 -3.84 62.74 -7.04
C LYS A 143 -4.92 63.80 -6.91
#